data_AF-A0A949UED8-F1
#
_entry.id   AF-A0A949UED8-F1
#
_cell.length_a   1.000
_cell.length_b   1.000
_cell.length_c   1.000
_cell.angle_alpha   90.00
_cell.angle_beta   90.00
_cell.angle_gamma   90.00
#
_symmetry.space_group_name_H-M   'P 1'
#
loop_
_entity.id
_entity.type
_entity.pdbx_description
1 polymer ?
#
loop_
_entity_poly.entity_id
_entity_poly.type
_entity_poly.pdbx_seq_one_letter_code
_entity_poly.pdbx_strand_id
1 'polypeptide(L)' 'VDFDRYYQAFPTLKQYAIAPLQIETKINPGDQAQGSLIFSFPVTPDAFANRKVLKVSIQPYDQPAPLVLTK' A
#
# COMPACT_ATOMS: atom_id res chain seq x y z
N VAL A 1 2.46 11.78 -2.80
CA VAL A 1 2.54 11.40 -1.37
C VAL A 1 4.01 11.45 -0.97
N ASP A 2 4.33 12.05 0.17
CA ASP A 2 5.72 12.24 0.63
C ASP A 2 6.17 11.04 1.48
N PHE A 3 6.85 10.09 0.85
CA PHE A 3 7.36 8.87 1.48
C PHE A 3 8.46 9.15 2.51
N ASP A 4 9.34 10.12 2.24
CA ASP A 4 10.48 10.44 3.11
C ASP A 4 10.02 10.90 4.49
N ARG A 5 8.99 11.74 4.53
CA ARG A 5 8.36 12.17 5.79
C ARG A 5 7.80 10.99 6.59
N TYR A 6 7.14 10.02 5.94
CA TYR A 6 6.61 8.85 6.63
C TYR A 6 7.73 7.93 7.13
N TYR A 7 8.82 7.79 6.38
CA TYR A 7 9.98 7.00 6.82
C TYR A 7 10.75 7.65 7.96
N GLN A 8 10.77 8.98 8.05
CA GLN A 8 11.32 9.69 9.20
C GLN A 8 10.46 9.48 10.46
N ALA A 9 9.13 9.59 10.32
CA ALA A 9 8.21 9.42 11.44
C ALA A 9 8.07 7.96 11.91
N PHE A 10 8.21 7.00 10.99
CA PHE A 10 8.05 5.57 11.24
C PHE A 10 9.24 4.77 10.66
N PRO A 11 10.40 4.77 11.33
CA PRO A 11 11.61 4.12 10.82
C PRO A 11 11.46 2.62 10.55
N THR A 12 10.55 1.94 11.25
CA THR A 12 10.21 0.53 11.01
C THR A 12 9.64 0.28 9.61
N LEU A 13 8.96 1.26 9.00
CA LEU A 13 8.47 1.14 7.61
C LEU A 13 9.61 1.08 6.59
N LYS A 14 10.79 1.61 6.94
CA LYS A 14 11.96 1.65 6.07
C LYS A 14 12.63 0.28 5.89
N GLN A 15 12.39 -0.66 6.82
CA GLN A 15 13.03 -1.98 6.81
C GLN A 15 12.66 -2.82 5.58
N TYR A 16 11.49 -2.59 4.99
CA TYR A 16 11.00 -3.30 3.80
C TYR A 16 10.67 -2.36 2.64
N ALA A 17 11.15 -1.11 2.72
CA ALA A 17 10.87 -0.10 1.71
C ALA A 17 11.63 -0.40 0.41
N ILE A 18 10.89 -0.42 -0.68
CA ILE A 18 11.42 -0.32 -2.05
C ILE A 18 10.97 1.02 -2.65
N ALA A 19 11.38 1.30 -3.88
CA ALA A 19 10.95 2.51 -4.56
C ALA A 19 9.42 2.65 -4.53
N PRO A 20 8.87 3.85 -4.26
CA PRO A 20 7.43 4.09 -4.35
C PRO A 20 6.88 3.65 -5.71
N LEU A 21 5.72 2.99 -5.70
CA LEU A 21 5.04 2.66 -6.95
C LEU A 21 4.64 3.96 -7.66
N GLN A 22 5.13 4.15 -8.88
CA GLN A 22 4.84 5.35 -9.66
C GLN A 22 3.40 5.27 -10.20
N ILE A 23 2.63 6.33 -10.00
CA ILE A 23 1.29 6.44 -10.59
C ILE A 23 1.39 6.48 -12.12
N GLU A 24 0.33 6.05 -12.80
CA GLU A 24 0.25 6.04 -14.27
C GLU A 24 1.34 5.20 -14.96
N THR A 25 1.99 4.30 -14.22
CA THR A 25 2.93 3.34 -14.81
C THR A 25 2.16 2.37 -15.72
N LYS A 26 2.46 2.43 -17.01
CA LYS A 26 1.96 1.44 -17.97
C LYS A 26 2.68 0.11 -17.75
N ILE A 27 1.90 -0.94 -17.58
CA ILE A 27 2.38 -2.33 -17.46
C ILE A 27 1.93 -3.05 -18.73
N ASN A 28 2.87 -3.43 -19.59
CA ASN A 28 2.52 -4.16 -20.82
C ASN A 28 2.16 -5.62 -20.50
N PRO A 29 1.51 -6.35 -21.43
CA PRO A 29 1.25 -7.77 -21.24
C PRO A 29 2.55 -8.56 -20.96
N GLY A 30 2.59 -9.26 -19.82
CA GLY A 30 3.76 -10.02 -19.38
C GLY A 30 4.77 -9.25 -18.52
N ASP A 31 4.64 -7.92 -18.43
CA ASP A 31 5.48 -7.09 -17.57
C ASP A 31 4.97 -7.07 -16.12
N GLN A 32 5.86 -6.65 -15.21
CA GLN A 32 5.55 -6.43 -13.80
C GLN A 32 6.06 -5.05 -13.35
N ALA A 33 5.27 -4.37 -12.52
CA ALA A 33 5.73 -3.24 -11.73
C ALA A 33 5.73 -3.61 -10.24
N GLN A 34 6.76 -3.19 -9.52
CA GLN A 34 6.89 -3.40 -8.08
C GLN A 34 7.21 -2.08 -7.40
N GLY A 35 6.54 -1.80 -6.30
CA GLY A 35 6.80 -0.60 -5.53
C GLY A 35 6.09 -0.59 -4.18
N SER A 36 6.49 0.33 -3.32
CA SER A 36 5.88 0.52 -2.00
C SER A 36 4.65 1.43 -2.10
N LEU A 37 3.63 1.09 -1.31
CA LEU A 37 2.44 1.90 -1.04
C LEU A 37 2.32 2.11 0.46
N ILE A 38 1.99 3.34 0.89
CA ILE A 38 1.74 3.67 2.30
C ILE A 38 0.27 4.08 2.44
N PHE A 39 -0.42 3.42 3.35
CA PHE A 39 -1.80 3.72 3.71
C PHE A 39 -1.86 4.23 5.15
N SER A 40 -2.59 5.31 5.37
CA SER A 40 -2.85 5.84 6.70
C SER A 40 -4.34 5.71 7.01
N PHE A 41 -4.65 5.09 8.14
CA PHE A 41 -6.01 4.91 8.61
C PHE A 41 -6.18 5.63 9.95
N PRO A 42 -7.32 6.31 10.19
CA PRO A 42 -7.58 7.00 11.45
C PRO A 42 -8.05 5.99 12.52
N VAL A 43 -7.20 5.02 12.86
CA VAL A 43 -7.48 3.98 13.85
C VAL A 43 -6.40 3.97 14.92
N THR A 44 -6.79 3.72 16.17
CA THR A 44 -5.84 3.59 17.28
C THR A 44 -5.02 2.30 17.14
N PRO A 45 -3.78 2.25 17.66
CA PRO A 45 -2.97 1.04 17.65
C PRO A 45 -3.67 -0.18 18.28
N ASP A 46 -4.38 0.00 19.40
CA ASP A 46 -5.09 -1.09 20.08
C ASP A 46 -6.26 -1.65 19.25
N ALA A 47 -7.13 -0.78 18.73
CA ALA A 47 -8.20 -1.21 17.83
C ALA A 47 -7.68 -1.93 16.58
N PHE A 48 -6.52 -1.49 16.05
CA PHE A 48 -5.89 -2.19 14.94
C PHE A 48 -5.31 -3.54 15.35
N ALA A 49 -4.65 -3.64 16.51
CA ALA A 49 -4.07 -4.89 17.01
C ALA A 49 -5.14 -5.95 17.30
N ASN A 50 -6.30 -5.54 17.84
CA ASN A 50 -7.42 -6.42 18.22
C ASN A 50 -8.46 -6.65 17.09
N ARG A 51 -8.13 -6.26 15.85
CA ARG A 51 -9.04 -6.44 14.71
C ARG A 51 -9.28 -7.93 14.42
N LYS A 52 -10.52 -8.29 14.07
CA LYS A 52 -10.86 -9.65 13.64
C LYS A 52 -10.42 -9.94 12.21
N VAL A 53 -10.50 -8.95 11.33
CA VAL A 53 -10.20 -9.06 9.89
C VAL A 53 -9.59 -7.74 9.41
N LEU A 54 -8.66 -7.82 8.46
CA LEU A 54 -8.21 -6.69 7.65
C LEU A 54 -8.46 -7.00 6.18
N LYS A 55 -9.29 -6.18 5.52
CA LYS A 55 -9.52 -6.23 4.08
C LYS A 55 -9.02 -4.94 3.46
N VAL A 56 -8.14 -5.06 2.47
CA VAL A 56 -7.69 -3.94 1.64
C VAL A 56 -8.13 -4.22 0.21
N SER A 57 -8.95 -3.34 -0.36
CA SER A 57 -9.38 -3.40 -1.75
C SER A 57 -8.65 -2.33 -2.55
N ILE A 58 -7.92 -2.74 -3.59
CA ILE A 58 -7.24 -1.84 -4.51
C ILE A 58 -7.97 -1.91 -5.84
N GLN A 59 -8.56 -0.80 -6.28
CA GLN A 59 -9.24 -0.69 -7.56
C GLN A 59 -8.42 0.26 -8.47
N PRO A 60 -7.67 -0.27 -9.45
CA PRO A 60 -7.10 0.57 -10.50
C PRO A 60 -8.24 1.21 -11.32
N TYR A 61 -8.08 2.48 -11.69
CA TYR A 61 -9.07 3.25 -12.45
C TYR A 61 -9.35 2.64 -13.84
N ASP A 62 -8.36 1.94 -14.42
CA ASP A 62 -8.46 1.33 -15.75
C ASP A 62 -8.92 -0.15 -15.72
N GLN A 63 -9.24 -0.69 -14.55
CA GLN A 63 -9.65 -2.09 -14.37
C GLN A 63 -11.10 -2.14 -13.87
N PRO A 64 -11.96 -3.04 -14.39
CA PRO A 64 -13.35 -3.15 -13.95
C PRO A 64 -13.52 -3.94 -12.63
N ALA A 65 -12.50 -4.67 -12.18
CA ALA A 65 -12.56 -5.52 -10.98
C ALA A 65 -11.44 -5.20 -9.97
N PRO A 66 -11.73 -5.21 -8.65
CA PRO A 66 -10.75 -4.86 -7.62
C PRO A 66 -9.81 -6.02 -7.32
N LEU A 67 -8.56 -5.70 -7.01
CA LEU A 67 -7.66 -6.61 -6.32
C LEU A 67 -8.00 -6.62 -4.83
N VAL A 68 -8.29 -7.80 -4.27
CA VAL A 68 -8.66 -7.97 -2.86
C VAL A 68 -7.55 -8.72 -2.13
N LEU A 69 -6.98 -8.09 -1.10
CA LEU A 69 -6.04 -8.72 -0.18
C LEU A 69 -6.75 -9.09 1.13
N THR A 70 -6.66 -10.36 1.50
CA THR A 70 -7.21 -10.89 2.76
C THR A 70 -6.09 -11.53 3.59
N LYS A 71 -6.11 -11.29 4.89
CA LYS A 71 -5.26 -11.99 5.86
C LYS A 71 -6.05 -12.26 7.12
#